data_AF-A0AAW8U1X1-F1
#
_entry.id   AF-A0AAW8U1X1-F1
#
_cell.length_a   1.000
_cell.length_b   1.000
_cell.length_c   1.000
_cell.angle_alpha   90.00
_cell.angle_beta   90.00
_cell.angle_gamma   90.00
#
_symmetry.space_group_name_H-M   'P 1'
#
loop_
_entity.id
_entity.type
_entity.pdbx_description
1 polymer ?
#
loop_
_entity_poly.entity_id
_entity_poly.type
_entity_poly.pdbx_seq_one_letter_code
_entity_poly.pdbx_strand_id
1 'polypeptide(L)'
;MKRQLKRLPIALFSIPFVYLSLLLDAYYQSILGFLFSLLLTVLLGFYFKASNQLPLWLIGNIVSTLLSLYLQFQHPEWTFFYQPFNPTWLVLGLSFMYLVPQLFGIFWAKVLRIQLFSQGQQRHLQQKKHH
;
A
#
# COMPACT_ATOMS: atom_id res chain seq x y z
N MET A 1 2.48 17.90 13.75
CA MET A 1 1.68 16.77 13.19
C MET A 1 1.48 16.82 11.67
N LYS A 2 0.96 17.90 11.06
CA LYS A 2 0.62 17.94 9.61
C LYS A 2 1.77 17.58 8.64
N ARG A 3 3.03 17.85 9.01
CA ARG A 3 4.23 17.59 8.18
C ARG A 3 4.63 16.11 8.14
N GLN A 4 4.41 15.36 9.22
CA GLN A 4 4.73 13.92 9.29
C GLN A 4 3.74 13.11 8.46
N LEU A 5 2.45 13.46 8.53
CA LEU A 5 1.41 12.81 7.73
C LEU A 5 1.65 13.02 6.22
N LYS A 6 2.24 14.15 5.80
CA LYS A 6 2.65 14.36 4.40
C LYS A 6 3.85 13.51 3.95
N ARG A 7 4.69 13.03 4.88
CA ARG A 7 5.89 12.20 4.59
C ARG A 7 5.63 10.70 4.73
N LEU A 8 4.57 10.31 5.42
CA LEU A 8 4.06 8.94 5.49
C LEU A 8 4.00 8.20 4.13
N PRO A 9 3.57 8.83 3.02
CA PRO A 9 3.53 8.18 1.70
C PRO A 9 4.90 7.68 1.23
N ILE A 10 5.97 8.41 1.54
CA ILE A 10 7.33 8.06 1.14
C ILE A 10 7.81 6.83 1.91
N ALA A 11 7.52 6.77 3.21
CA ALA A 11 7.85 5.60 4.04
C ALA A 11 7.07 4.35 3.61
N LEU A 12 5.80 4.52 3.20
CA LEU A 12 4.94 3.43 2.74
C LEU A 12 5.43 2.82 1.40
N PHE A 13 6.20 3.55 0.59
CA PHE A 13 6.76 3.01 -0.66
C PHE A 13 7.92 2.04 -0.48
N SER A 14 8.64 2.16 0.64
CA SER A 14 9.74 1.26 0.94
C SER A 14 9.26 -0.08 1.52
N ILE A 15 7.95 -0.24 1.72
CA ILE A 15 7.38 -1.45 2.32
C ILE A 15 7.04 -2.45 1.21
N PRO A 16 7.73 -3.62 1.16
CA PRO A 16 7.42 -4.67 0.20
C PRO A 16 6.24 -5.51 0.73
N PHE A 17 5.00 -5.03 0.51
CA PHE A 17 3.79 -5.59 1.16
C PHE A 17 3.59 -7.08 0.91
N VAL A 18 3.81 -7.54 -0.32
CA VAL A 18 3.63 -8.96 -0.66
C VAL A 18 4.70 -9.82 0.00
N TYR A 19 5.97 -9.38 -0.03
CA TYR A 19 7.03 -10.08 0.69
C TYR A 19 6.75 -10.17 2.18
N LEU A 20 6.31 -9.08 2.83
CA LEU A 20 5.98 -9.11 4.25
C LEU A 20 4.81 -10.05 4.56
N SER A 21 3.80 -10.08 3.68
CA SER A 21 2.71 -11.05 3.77
C SER A 21 3.23 -12.47 3.81
N LEU A 22 4.06 -12.84 2.81
CA LEU A 22 4.63 -14.18 2.67
C LEU A 22 5.63 -14.49 3.78
N LEU A 23 6.38 -13.50 4.25
CA LEU A 23 7.31 -13.67 5.36
C LEU A 23 6.55 -14.00 6.66
N LEU A 24 5.45 -13.30 6.94
CA LEU A 24 4.60 -13.60 8.09
C LEU A 24 3.93 -14.97 7.95
N ASP A 25 3.41 -15.28 6.77
CA ASP A 25 2.75 -16.57 6.52
C ASP A 25 3.71 -17.74 6.72
N ALA A 26 4.94 -17.63 6.20
CA ALA A 26 5.99 -18.61 6.38
C ALA A 26 6.49 -18.67 7.83
N TYR A 27 6.65 -17.53 8.51
CA TYR A 27 7.14 -17.51 9.89
C TYR A 27 6.15 -18.13 10.87
N TYR A 28 4.87 -17.79 10.75
CA TYR A 28 3.81 -18.30 11.63
C TYR A 28 3.18 -19.60 11.12
N GLN A 29 3.64 -20.14 9.99
CA GLN A 29 3.08 -21.34 9.35
C GLN A 29 1.55 -21.25 9.20
N SER A 30 1.05 -20.08 8.78
CA SER A 30 -0.38 -19.76 8.72
C SER A 30 -0.66 -18.76 7.58
N ILE A 31 -1.93 -18.46 7.31
CA ILE A 31 -2.33 -17.45 6.30
C ILE A 31 -2.57 -16.05 6.90
N LEU A 32 -2.09 -15.81 8.13
CA LEU A 32 -2.37 -14.58 8.86
C LEU A 32 -1.72 -13.34 8.23
N GLY A 33 -0.52 -13.48 7.68
CA GLY A 33 0.16 -12.41 6.94
C GLY A 33 -0.65 -11.99 5.71
N PHE A 34 -1.21 -12.95 4.98
CA PHE A 34 -2.15 -12.70 3.89
C PHE A 34 -3.41 -11.94 4.34
N LEU A 35 -4.11 -12.46 5.36
CA LEU A 35 -5.35 -11.84 5.85
C LEU A 35 -5.10 -10.43 6.41
N PHE A 36 -3.99 -10.24 7.13
CA PHE A 36 -3.59 -8.93 7.64
C PHE A 36 -3.28 -7.95 6.49
N SER A 37 -2.57 -8.42 5.47
CA SER A 37 -2.23 -7.63 4.29
C SER A 37 -3.46 -7.18 3.51
N LEU A 38 -4.51 -8.01 3.44
CA LEU A 38 -5.79 -7.60 2.85
C LEU A 38 -6.39 -6.38 3.56
N LEU A 39 -6.42 -6.36 4.89
CA LEU A 39 -6.94 -5.21 5.65
C LEU A 39 -6.05 -3.97 5.45
N LEU A 40 -4.74 -4.16 5.52
CA LEU A 40 -3.78 -3.07 5.38
C LEU A 40 -3.86 -2.42 3.99
N THR A 41 -4.05 -3.22 2.94
CA THR A 41 -4.15 -2.74 1.56
C THR A 41 -5.45 -1.96 1.33
N VAL A 42 -6.58 -2.30 1.96
CA VAL A 42 -7.78 -1.43 1.98
C VAL A 42 -7.45 -0.06 2.55
N LEU A 43 -6.80 -0.02 3.72
CA LEU A 43 -6.42 1.23 4.38
C LEU A 43 -5.45 2.06 3.53
N LEU A 44 -4.52 1.39 2.83
CA LEU A 44 -3.55 2.04 1.96
C LEU A 44 -4.23 2.76 0.79
N GLY A 45 -5.13 2.06 0.08
CA GLY A 45 -5.88 2.66 -1.02
C GLY A 45 -6.75 3.83 -0.56
N PHE A 46 -7.45 3.65 0.58
CA PHE A 46 -8.22 4.72 1.21
C PHE A 46 -7.34 5.94 1.52
N TYR A 47 -6.20 5.73 2.16
CA TYR A 47 -5.28 6.79 2.55
C TYR A 47 -4.74 7.58 1.35
N PHE A 48 -4.26 6.91 0.31
CA PHE A 48 -3.73 7.58 -0.89
C PHE A 48 -4.81 8.37 -1.64
N LYS A 49 -6.05 7.87 -1.67
CA LYS A 49 -7.16 8.64 -2.22
C LYS A 49 -7.49 9.86 -1.36
N ALA A 50 -7.63 9.67 -0.05
CA ALA A 50 -8.01 10.72 0.89
C ALA A 50 -6.94 11.81 1.03
N SER A 51 -5.67 11.48 0.76
CA SER A 51 -4.56 12.43 0.74
C SER A 51 -4.34 13.13 -0.61
N ASN A 52 -5.11 12.77 -1.64
CA ASN A 52 -4.96 13.22 -3.03
C ASN A 52 -3.58 12.85 -3.64
N GLN A 53 -3.12 11.64 -3.39
CA GLN A 53 -1.80 11.13 -3.80
C GLN A 53 -1.90 9.82 -4.59
N LEU A 54 -2.90 9.70 -5.46
CA LEU A 54 -3.07 8.51 -6.31
C LEU A 54 -1.90 8.24 -7.30
N PRO A 55 -1.20 9.23 -7.88
CA PRO A 55 -0.03 8.93 -8.71
C PRO A 55 1.07 8.23 -7.92
N LEU A 56 1.22 8.66 -6.67
CA LEU A 56 2.13 8.11 -5.70
C LEU A 56 1.75 6.64 -5.39
N TRP A 57 0.48 6.35 -5.13
CA TRP A 57 -0.03 4.98 -4.95
C TRP A 57 0.39 4.01 -6.07
N LEU A 58 0.33 4.44 -7.33
CA LEU A 58 0.72 3.59 -8.47
C LEU A 58 2.22 3.26 -8.44
N ILE A 59 3.06 4.28 -8.26
CA ILE A 59 4.52 4.12 -8.15
C ILE A 59 4.85 3.21 -6.96
N GLY A 60 4.16 3.39 -5.84
CA GLY A 60 4.33 2.57 -4.64
C GLY A 60 4.09 1.10 -4.86
N ASN A 61 3.02 0.73 -5.57
CA ASN A 61 2.73 -0.66 -5.87
C ASN A 61 3.81 -1.28 -6.78
N ILE A 62 4.32 -0.52 -7.75
CA ILE A 62 5.42 -0.98 -8.62
C ILE A 62 6.69 -1.21 -7.79
N VAL A 63 7.11 -0.22 -7.00
CA VAL A 63 8.31 -0.31 -6.16
C VAL A 63 8.19 -1.44 -5.15
N SER A 64 7.06 -1.55 -4.45
CA SER A 64 6.78 -2.63 -3.50
C SER A 64 6.84 -4.00 -4.18
N THR A 65 6.33 -4.14 -5.41
CA THR A 65 6.38 -5.41 -6.15
C THR A 65 7.80 -5.77 -6.53
N LEU A 66 8.57 -4.82 -7.09
CA LEU A 66 9.97 -5.05 -7.45
C LEU A 66 10.82 -5.42 -6.22
N LEU A 67 10.62 -4.73 -5.10
CA LEU A 67 11.31 -5.03 -3.86
C LEU A 67 10.88 -6.38 -3.29
N SER A 68 9.60 -6.75 -3.41
CA SER A 68 9.12 -8.06 -2.99
C SER A 68 9.73 -9.19 -3.82
N LEU A 69 9.85 -9.00 -5.14
CA LEU A 69 10.53 -9.94 -6.03
C LEU A 69 12.01 -10.08 -5.67
N TYR A 70 12.69 -8.96 -5.43
CA TYR A 70 14.10 -8.99 -5.03
C TYR A 70 14.32 -9.73 -3.70
N LEU A 71 13.51 -9.43 -2.69
CA LEU A 71 13.63 -10.04 -1.36
C LEU A 71 13.21 -11.51 -1.36
N GLN A 72 12.24 -11.89 -2.19
CA GLN A 72 11.84 -13.30 -2.37
C GLN A 72 13.02 -14.20 -2.71
N PHE A 73 13.96 -13.74 -3.53
CA PHE A 73 15.13 -14.54 -3.92
C PHE A 73 16.05 -14.90 -2.76
N GLN A 74 15.94 -14.19 -1.62
CA GLN A 74 16.69 -14.52 -0.41
C GLN A 74 16.08 -15.71 0.36
N HIS A 75 14.93 -16.22 -0.10
CA HIS A 75 14.18 -17.31 0.52
C HIS A 75 13.91 -18.46 -0.45
N PRO A 76 14.93 -19.24 -0.86
CA PRO A 76 14.75 -20.37 -1.76
C PRO A 76 13.79 -21.44 -1.20
N GLU A 77 13.72 -21.59 0.12
CA GLU A 77 12.87 -22.55 0.85
C GLU A 77 11.37 -22.31 0.62
N TRP A 78 10.97 -21.09 0.25
CA TRP A 78 9.58 -20.76 -0.06
C TRP A 78 9.04 -21.52 -1.27
N THR A 79 9.92 -22.03 -2.14
CA THR A 79 9.54 -22.93 -3.25
C THR A 79 8.87 -24.22 -2.76
N PHE A 80 9.27 -24.72 -1.59
CA PHE A 80 8.67 -25.91 -1.00
C PHE A 80 7.45 -25.57 -0.15
N PHE A 81 7.51 -24.45 0.59
CA PHE A 81 6.41 -24.04 1.46
C PHE A 81 5.14 -23.64 0.67
N TYR A 82 5.29 -22.91 -0.44
CA TYR A 82 4.16 -22.40 -1.23
C TYR A 82 3.75 -23.28 -2.42
N GLN A 83 4.07 -24.58 -2.38
CA GLN A 83 3.61 -25.50 -3.41
C GLN A 83 2.08 -25.48 -3.53
N PRO A 84 1.53 -25.60 -4.76
CA PRO A 84 2.22 -25.88 -6.02
C PRO A 84 2.76 -24.63 -6.75
N PHE A 85 2.72 -23.45 -6.14
CA PHE A 85 3.03 -22.20 -6.81
C PHE A 85 4.53 -21.87 -6.78
N ASN A 86 5.05 -21.37 -7.90
CA ASN A 86 6.38 -20.77 -7.92
C ASN A 86 6.34 -19.43 -7.14
N PRO A 87 7.31 -19.15 -6.25
CA PRO A 87 7.28 -17.93 -5.43
C PRO A 87 7.26 -16.63 -6.25
N THR A 88 7.92 -16.58 -7.41
CA THR A 88 7.87 -15.41 -8.31
C THR A 88 6.45 -15.16 -8.81
N TRP A 89 5.77 -16.21 -9.29
CA TRP A 89 4.38 -16.11 -9.74
C TRP A 89 3.43 -15.79 -8.59
N LEU A 90 3.70 -16.31 -7.39
CA LEU A 90 2.93 -15.99 -6.19
C LEU A 90 3.07 -14.51 -5.83
N VAL A 91 4.29 -13.94 -5.86
CA VAL A 91 4.51 -12.53 -5.58
C VAL A 91 3.77 -11.65 -6.60
N LEU A 92 3.89 -11.95 -7.90
CA LEU A 92 3.20 -11.20 -8.95
C LEU A 92 1.67 -11.31 -8.82
N GLY A 93 1.17 -12.52 -8.56
CA GLY A 93 -0.25 -12.80 -8.38
C GLY A 93 -0.84 -12.05 -7.18
N LEU A 94 -0.17 -12.11 -6.03
CA LEU A 94 -0.58 -11.38 -4.83
C LEU A 94 -0.45 -9.87 -4.99
N SER A 95 0.58 -9.37 -5.67
CA SER A 95 0.71 -7.94 -6.00
C SER A 95 -0.49 -7.45 -6.79
N PHE A 96 -0.93 -8.22 -7.80
CA PHE A 96 -2.12 -7.90 -8.57
C PHE A 96 -3.40 -8.03 -7.72
N MET A 97 -3.52 -9.11 -6.96
CA MET A 97 -4.69 -9.38 -6.12
C MET A 97 -4.89 -8.29 -5.06
N TYR A 98 -3.82 -7.80 -4.44
CA TYR A 98 -3.85 -6.72 -3.46
C TYR A 98 -4.22 -5.35 -4.05
N LEU A 99 -4.26 -5.18 -5.37
CA LEU A 99 -4.86 -3.99 -5.97
C LEU A 99 -6.37 -3.95 -5.74
N VAL A 100 -7.06 -5.10 -5.68
CA VAL A 100 -8.52 -5.17 -5.48
C VAL A 100 -8.96 -4.53 -4.16
N PRO A 101 -8.44 -4.93 -2.97
CA PRO A 101 -8.76 -4.26 -1.72
C PRO A 101 -8.31 -2.78 -1.70
N GLN A 102 -7.19 -2.43 -2.34
CA GLN A 102 -6.77 -1.02 -2.47
C GLN A 102 -7.82 -0.20 -3.25
N LEU A 103 -8.31 -0.73 -4.37
CA LEU A 103 -9.37 -0.10 -5.16
C LEU A 103 -10.66 0.05 -4.36
N PHE A 104 -11.01 -0.93 -3.52
CA PHE A 104 -12.13 -0.83 -2.58
C PHE A 104 -11.94 0.32 -1.59
N GLY A 105 -10.74 0.47 -1.01
CA GLY A 105 -10.40 1.60 -0.15
C GLY A 105 -10.50 2.96 -0.87
N ILE A 106 -9.98 3.03 -2.10
CA ILE A 106 -10.07 4.23 -2.95
C ILE A 106 -11.53 4.59 -3.23
N PHE A 107 -12.35 3.60 -3.56
CA PHE A 107 -13.78 3.77 -3.81
C PHE A 107 -14.47 4.41 -2.60
N TRP A 108 -14.28 3.85 -1.41
CA TRP A 108 -14.91 4.38 -0.20
C TRP A 108 -14.40 5.77 0.21
N ALA A 109 -13.10 6.05 0.08
CA ALA A 109 -12.57 7.39 0.31
C ALA A 109 -13.22 8.43 -0.63
N LYS A 110 -13.50 8.03 -1.89
CA LYS A 110 -14.20 8.88 -2.87
C LYS A 110 -15.67 9.07 -2.50
N VAL A 111 -16.38 7.99 -2.17
CA VAL A 111 -17.82 8.02 -1.80
C VAL A 111 -18.04 8.91 -0.57
N LEU A 112 -17.19 8.75 0.45
CA LEU A 112 -17.27 9.52 1.69
C LEU A 112 -16.68 10.94 1.57
N ARG A 113 -16.12 11.30 0.40
CA ARG A 113 -15.51 12.61 0.10
C ARG A 113 -14.44 13.04 1.12
N ILE A 114 -13.71 12.08 1.68
CA ILE A 114 -12.71 12.36 2.71
C ILE A 114 -11.49 13.04 2.08
N GLN A 115 -11.05 14.14 2.71
CA GLN A 115 -9.81 14.85 2.35
C GLN A 115 -8.97 15.07 3.61
N LEU A 116 -7.88 14.31 3.75
CA LEU A 116 -6.97 14.42 4.89
C LEU A 116 -6.13 15.70 4.85
N PHE A 117 -5.98 16.30 3.67
CA PHE A 117 -5.16 17.49 3.43
C PHE A 117 -5.92 18.58 2.67
N SER A 118 -6.96 19.16 3.28
CA SER A 118 -7.63 20.37 2.77
C SER A 118 -8.04 21.31 3.91
N GLN A 119 -8.02 22.64 3.64
CA GLN A 119 -8.19 23.80 4.55
C GLN A 119 -6.93 24.49 5.16
N GLY A 120 -5.75 24.36 4.56
CA GLY A 120 -4.61 25.25 4.88
C GLY A 120 -4.38 26.39 3.90
N GLN A 121 -4.74 26.16 2.63
CA GLN A 121 -4.26 26.98 1.51
C GLN A 121 -5.32 27.98 1.01
N GLN A 122 -6.61 27.69 1.23
CA GLN A 122 -7.69 28.62 0.85
C GLN A 122 -7.79 29.84 1.77
N ARG A 123 -7.43 29.74 3.06
CA ARG A 123 -7.42 30.92 3.97
C ARG A 123 -6.35 31.94 3.62
N HIS A 124 -5.16 31.50 3.20
CA HIS A 124 -4.09 32.41 2.78
C HIS A 124 -4.39 33.14 1.46
N LEU A 125 -5.07 32.49 0.52
CA LEU A 125 -5.50 33.10 -0.74
C LEU A 125 -6.70 34.06 -0.56
N GLN A 126 -7.57 33.81 0.43
CA GLN A 126 -8.63 34.75 0.79
C GLN A 126 -8.09 35.96 1.58
N GLN A 127 -7.12 35.78 2.47
CA GLN A 127 -6.48 36.91 3.17
C GLN A 127 -5.66 37.81 2.24
N LYS A 128 -5.03 37.27 1.20
CA LYS A 128 -4.29 38.06 0.20
C LYS A 128 -5.18 38.79 -0.82
N LYS A 129 -6.48 38.50 -0.88
CA LYS A 129 -7.45 39.22 -1.73
C LYS A 129 -8.17 40.34 -0.97
N HIS A 130 -8.00 40.42 0.35
CA HIS A 130 -8.63 41.43 1.21
C HIS A 130 -7.61 42.39 1.86
N HIS A 131 -6.36 42.35 1.40
CA HIS A 131 -5.32 43.35 1.65
C HIS A 131 -4.76 43.81 0.31
#